data_AF-A0AA96J564-F1
#
_entry.id   AF-A0AA96J564-F1
#
_cell.length_a   1.000
_cell.length_b   1.000
_cell.length_c   1.000
_cell.angle_alpha   90.00
_cell.angle_beta   90.00
_cell.angle_gamma   90.00
#
_symmetry.space_group_name_H-M   'P 1'
#
loop_
_entity.id
_entity.type
_entity.pdbx_description
1 polymer ?
#
loop_
_entity_poly.entity_id
_entity_poly.type
_entity_poly.pdbx_seq_one_letter_code
_entity_poly.pdbx_strand_id
1 'polypeptide(L)'
;MTVDRLKNLLEIPFESLNLDKDLKAELIEYYKFIFNAKTCSTCKDKFPIYYKKLIESGVEKLSIITNGKFKLRKNIGVVEISFGNGKFISHSNADDDTCIAFLKANPNRISMFESYPENWMDLIQDNEKENENE
;
A
#
# COMPACT_ATOMS: atom_id res chain seq x y z
N MET A 1 -14.38 -1.60 -1.72
CA MET A 1 -13.67 -2.14 -0.56
C MET A 1 -13.47 -1.03 0.44
N THR A 2 -13.88 -1.21 1.69
CA THR A 2 -13.81 -0.17 2.73
C THR A 2 -12.99 -0.64 3.91
N VAL A 3 -12.33 0.31 4.59
CA VAL A 3 -11.52 0.01 5.78
C VAL A 3 -12.39 -0.58 6.89
N ASP A 4 -13.57 -0.02 7.14
CA ASP A 4 -14.47 -0.50 8.19
C ASP A 4 -14.97 -1.91 7.93
N ARG A 5 -15.28 -2.26 6.68
CA ARG A 5 -15.69 -3.62 6.34
C ARG A 5 -14.56 -4.62 6.57
N LEU A 6 -13.31 -4.27 6.23
CA LEU A 6 -12.16 -5.12 6.53
C LEU A 6 -11.99 -5.30 8.04
N LYS A 7 -12.11 -4.24 8.84
CA LYS A 7 -12.04 -4.35 10.31
C LYS A 7 -13.12 -5.30 10.85
N ASN A 8 -14.36 -5.12 10.43
CA ASN A 8 -15.47 -6.00 10.86
C ASN A 8 -15.22 -7.47 10.48
N LEU A 9 -14.60 -7.74 9.32
CA LEU A 9 -14.23 -9.10 8.94
C LEU A 9 -13.14 -9.67 9.85
N LEU A 10 -12.13 -8.87 10.21
CA LEU A 10 -11.00 -9.29 11.04
C LEU A 10 -11.34 -9.45 12.53
N GLU A 11 -12.49 -8.93 12.97
CA GLU A 11 -13.05 -9.17 14.31
C GLU A 11 -13.71 -10.56 14.45
N ILE A 12 -14.09 -11.19 13.32
CA ILE A 12 -14.70 -12.52 13.33
C ILE A 12 -13.62 -13.56 13.67
N PRO A 13 -13.88 -14.50 14.60
CA PRO A 13 -12.95 -15.58 14.90
C PRO A 13 -12.54 -16.36 13.64
N PHE A 14 -11.25 -16.71 13.57
CA PHE A 14 -10.68 -17.38 12.40
C PHE A 14 -11.41 -18.68 12.04
N GLU A 15 -11.82 -19.46 13.05
CA GLU A 15 -12.55 -20.71 12.89
C GLU A 15 -13.89 -20.49 12.17
N SER A 16 -14.62 -19.44 12.55
CA SER A 16 -15.88 -19.06 11.92
C SER A 16 -15.65 -18.58 10.48
N LEU A 17 -14.64 -17.74 10.24
CA LEU A 17 -14.26 -17.28 8.90
C LEU A 17 -13.83 -18.43 7.98
N ASN A 18 -13.12 -19.43 8.50
CA ASN A 18 -12.58 -20.51 7.67
C ASN A 18 -13.67 -21.51 7.23
N LEU A 19 -14.78 -21.59 7.97
CA LEU A 19 -15.94 -22.42 7.66
C LEU A 19 -16.93 -21.72 6.70
N ASP A 20 -17.03 -20.39 6.77
CA ASP A 20 -17.91 -19.60 5.92
C ASP A 20 -17.24 -19.31 4.56
N LYS A 21 -17.85 -19.81 3.47
CA LYS A 21 -17.27 -19.66 2.12
C LYS A 21 -17.33 -18.23 1.61
N ASP A 22 -18.35 -17.47 1.96
CA ASP A 22 -18.60 -16.13 1.44
C ASP A 22 -17.69 -15.13 2.14
N LEU A 23 -17.59 -15.20 3.47
CA LEU A 23 -16.66 -14.37 4.23
C LEU A 23 -15.19 -14.66 3.86
N LYS A 24 -14.87 -15.93 3.64
CA LYS A 24 -13.56 -16.35 3.17
C LYS A 24 -13.24 -15.78 1.79
N ALA A 25 -14.18 -15.83 0.86
CA ALA A 25 -14.00 -15.26 -0.47
C ALA A 25 -13.79 -13.75 -0.40
N GLU A 26 -14.61 -13.04 0.37
CA GLU A 26 -14.49 -11.58 0.56
C GLU A 26 -13.12 -11.19 1.14
N LEU A 27 -12.65 -11.90 2.17
CA LEU A 27 -11.35 -11.64 2.80
C LEU A 27 -10.18 -11.91 1.81
N ILE A 28 -10.31 -12.93 0.96
CA ILE A 28 -9.33 -13.22 -0.09
C ILE A 28 -9.33 -12.11 -1.16
N GLU A 29 -10.49 -11.52 -1.48
CA GLU A 29 -10.54 -10.37 -2.37
C GLU A 29 -9.83 -9.16 -1.75
N TYR A 30 -10.02 -8.90 -0.45
CA TYR A 30 -9.30 -7.82 0.25
C TYR A 30 -7.80 -8.03 0.13
N TYR A 31 -7.33 -9.24 0.39
CA TYR A 31 -5.92 -9.59 0.23
C TYR A 31 -5.42 -9.33 -1.20
N LYS A 32 -6.17 -9.80 -2.21
CA LYS A 32 -5.81 -9.63 -3.62
C LYS A 32 -5.71 -8.16 -3.99
N PHE A 33 -6.67 -7.34 -3.55
CA PHE A 33 -6.71 -5.92 -3.82
C PHE A 33 -5.54 -5.18 -3.15
N ILE A 34 -5.32 -5.40 -1.85
CA ILE A 34 -4.31 -4.69 -1.05
C ILE A 34 -2.89 -5.06 -1.50
N PHE A 35 -2.63 -6.35 -1.75
CA PHE A 35 -1.29 -6.83 -2.06
C PHE A 35 -1.03 -7.03 -3.55
N ASN A 36 -2.00 -6.72 -4.42
CA ASN A 36 -1.95 -6.96 -5.87
C ASN A 36 -1.45 -8.38 -6.22
N ALA A 37 -1.88 -9.38 -5.45
CA ALA A 37 -1.33 -10.73 -5.47
C ALA A 37 -2.30 -11.72 -6.11
N LYS A 38 -1.77 -12.72 -6.82
CA LYS A 38 -2.57 -13.89 -7.25
C LYS A 38 -2.89 -14.74 -6.02
N THR A 39 -4.17 -14.98 -5.78
CA THR A 39 -4.68 -15.77 -4.66
C THR A 39 -5.22 -17.11 -5.13
N CYS A 40 -5.15 -18.12 -4.28
CA CYS A 40 -5.80 -19.41 -4.49
C CYS A 40 -6.98 -19.52 -3.51
N SER A 41 -8.20 -19.59 -4.02
CA SER A 41 -9.42 -19.73 -3.21
C SER A 41 -9.69 -21.18 -2.77
N THR A 42 -9.12 -22.17 -3.45
CA THR A 42 -9.35 -23.60 -3.21
C THR A 42 -8.25 -24.25 -2.36
N CYS A 43 -7.09 -23.61 -2.22
CA CYS A 43 -5.96 -24.11 -1.45
C CYS A 43 -6.21 -23.90 0.04
N LYS A 44 -6.54 -24.96 0.78
CA LYS A 44 -6.85 -24.89 2.22
C LYS A 44 -5.74 -24.23 3.05
N ASP A 45 -4.49 -24.52 2.74
CA ASP A 45 -3.33 -24.06 3.52
C ASP A 45 -2.94 -22.60 3.23
N LYS A 46 -3.53 -21.97 2.21
CA LYS A 46 -3.21 -20.59 1.82
C LYS A 46 -4.03 -19.55 2.57
N PHE A 47 -5.26 -19.88 2.94
CA PHE A 47 -6.14 -18.94 3.64
C PHE A 47 -5.57 -18.44 4.98
N PRO A 48 -5.00 -19.29 5.86
CA PRO A 48 -4.36 -18.82 7.10
C PRO A 48 -3.26 -17.78 6.84
N ILE A 49 -2.48 -17.96 5.76
CA ILE A 49 -1.41 -17.03 5.37
C ILE A 49 -1.98 -15.68 4.96
N TYR A 50 -3.05 -15.68 4.16
CA TYR A 50 -3.73 -14.45 3.73
C TYR A 50 -4.34 -13.70 4.91
N TYR A 51 -5.04 -14.42 5.78
CA TYR A 51 -5.63 -13.90 7.01
C TYR A 51 -4.59 -13.25 7.92
N LYS A 52 -3.50 -13.99 8.23
CA LYS A 52 -2.42 -13.47 9.08
C LYS A 52 -1.84 -12.16 8.54
N LYS A 53 -1.57 -12.09 7.23
CA LYS A 53 -1.00 -10.88 6.61
C LYS A 53 -1.96 -9.69 6.64
N LEU A 54 -3.27 -9.94 6.51
CA LEU A 54 -4.30 -8.90 6.63
C LEU A 54 -4.43 -8.37 8.06
N ILE A 55 -4.29 -9.24 9.08
CA ILE A 55 -4.21 -8.83 10.48
C ILE A 55 -2.96 -7.96 10.72
N GLU A 56 -1.81 -8.38 10.20
CA GLU A 56 -0.53 -7.70 10.44
C GLU A 56 -0.44 -6.31 9.78
N SER A 57 -1.00 -6.13 8.58
CA SER A 57 -0.79 -4.89 7.80
C SER A 57 -1.93 -4.52 6.85
N GLY A 58 -3.02 -5.30 6.80
CA GLY A 58 -4.08 -5.12 5.81
C GLY A 58 -4.86 -3.82 5.98
N VAL A 59 -5.24 -3.50 7.22
CA VAL A 59 -6.02 -2.29 7.56
C VAL A 59 -5.24 -1.02 7.23
N GLU A 60 -3.98 -0.97 7.67
CA GLU A 60 -3.07 0.16 7.41
C GLU A 60 -2.89 0.37 5.90
N LYS A 61 -2.54 -0.69 5.16
CA LYS A 61 -2.35 -0.61 3.71
C LYS A 61 -3.61 -0.20 2.96
N LEU A 62 -4.78 -0.71 3.37
CA LEU A 62 -6.04 -0.30 2.76
C LEU A 62 -6.35 1.17 3.05
N SER A 63 -6.05 1.67 4.25
CA SER A 63 -6.19 3.09 4.58
C SER A 63 -5.31 3.95 3.68
N ILE A 64 -4.04 3.57 3.48
CA ILE A 64 -3.14 4.26 2.54
C ILE A 64 -3.70 4.26 1.12
N ILE A 65 -4.19 3.11 0.62
CA ILE A 65 -4.75 3.00 -0.74
C ILE A 65 -6.02 3.85 -0.91
N THR A 66 -6.84 3.98 0.13
CA THR A 66 -8.15 4.65 0.04
C THR A 66 -8.09 6.14 0.37
N ASN A 67 -7.19 6.56 1.26
CA ASN A 67 -7.08 7.94 1.74
C ASN A 67 -5.80 8.66 1.25
N GLY A 68 -4.86 7.94 0.65
CA GLY A 68 -3.61 8.52 0.13
C GLY A 68 -3.88 9.56 -0.95
N LYS A 69 -3.16 10.68 -0.88
CA LYS A 69 -3.24 11.75 -1.89
C LYS A 69 -2.48 11.37 -3.16
N PHE A 70 -1.48 10.50 -3.01
CA PHE A 70 -0.68 9.99 -4.12
C PHE A 70 -1.11 8.58 -4.50
N LYS A 71 -1.10 8.30 -5.81
CA LYS A 71 -1.37 6.98 -6.36
C LYS A 71 -0.39 6.67 -7.48
N LEU A 72 0.42 5.64 -7.29
CA LEU A 72 1.30 5.14 -8.36
C LEU A 72 0.53 4.41 -9.44
N ARG A 73 1.01 4.49 -10.67
CA ARG A 73 0.47 3.68 -11.77
C ARG A 73 0.69 2.19 -11.49
N LYS A 74 -0.30 1.37 -11.85
CA LYS A 74 -0.31 -0.08 -11.59
C LYS A 74 0.80 -0.88 -12.31
N ASN A 75 1.40 -0.32 -13.36
CA ASN A 75 2.48 -0.95 -14.11
C ASN A 75 3.87 -0.66 -13.53
N ILE A 76 3.96 0.12 -12.45
CA ILE A 76 5.21 0.37 -11.75
C ILE A 76 5.47 -0.76 -10.77
N GLY A 77 6.62 -1.42 -10.95
CA GLY A 77 7.11 -2.47 -10.05
C GLY A 77 7.65 -1.90 -8.74
N VAL A 78 8.56 -2.65 -8.11
CA VAL A 78 9.34 -2.15 -6.97
C VAL A 78 10.48 -1.28 -7.50
N VAL A 79 10.55 -0.04 -7.05
CA VAL A 79 11.58 0.94 -7.46
C VAL A 79 12.30 1.46 -6.24
N GLU A 80 13.62 1.60 -6.30
CA GLU A 80 14.40 2.19 -5.22
C GLU A 80 14.22 3.72 -5.20
N ILE A 81 14.05 4.28 -4.01
CA ILE A 81 13.79 5.71 -3.83
C ILE A 81 15.03 6.53 -4.14
N SER A 82 16.15 6.19 -3.52
CA SER A 82 17.46 6.74 -3.86
C SER A 82 18.51 5.63 -3.78
N PHE A 83 19.50 5.70 -4.66
CA PHE A 83 20.48 4.64 -4.81
C PHE A 83 21.24 4.38 -3.49
N GLY A 84 21.24 3.13 -3.02
CA GLY A 84 22.05 2.69 -1.89
C GLY A 84 21.45 2.93 -0.50
N ASN A 85 20.22 3.42 -0.40
CA ASN A 85 19.55 3.65 0.89
C ASN A 85 18.64 2.48 1.32
N GLY A 86 18.39 1.50 0.45
CA GLY A 86 17.56 0.33 0.73
C GLY A 86 16.06 0.63 0.91
N LYS A 87 15.59 1.84 0.56
CA LYS A 87 14.17 2.22 0.61
C LYS A 87 13.54 2.05 -0.76
N PHE A 88 12.36 1.45 -0.79
CA PHE A 88 11.65 1.12 -2.02
C PHE A 88 10.21 1.62 -2.00
N ILE A 89 9.72 1.97 -3.18
CA ILE A 89 8.35 2.33 -3.45
C ILE A 89 7.71 1.30 -4.39
N SER A 90 6.43 1.00 -4.18
CA SER A 90 5.65 0.13 -5.06
C SER A 90 4.16 0.43 -4.92
N HIS A 91 3.31 -0.08 -5.81
CA HIS A 91 1.86 0.09 -5.70
C HIS A 91 1.28 -0.28 -4.31
N SER A 92 1.84 -1.28 -3.63
CA SER A 92 1.39 -1.72 -2.30
C SER A 92 2.17 -1.08 -1.13
N ASN A 93 3.10 -0.18 -1.44
CA ASN A 93 3.95 0.55 -0.49
C ASN A 93 4.25 1.95 -1.02
N ALA A 94 3.22 2.80 -1.00
CA ALA A 94 3.22 4.15 -1.55
C ALA A 94 2.31 5.07 -0.71
N ASP A 95 2.59 5.14 0.59
CA ASP A 95 2.05 6.20 1.45
C ASP A 95 2.57 7.57 1.03
N ASP A 96 1.89 8.63 1.49
CA ASP A 96 2.17 10.01 1.09
C ASP A 96 3.64 10.39 1.38
N ASP A 97 4.20 9.98 2.52
CA ASP A 97 5.59 10.30 2.89
C ASP A 97 6.60 9.60 1.98
N THR A 98 6.38 8.32 1.69
CA THR A 98 7.18 7.56 0.72
C THR A 98 7.10 8.18 -0.67
N CYS A 99 5.92 8.64 -1.10
CA CYS A 99 5.73 9.30 -2.39
C CYS A 99 6.45 10.65 -2.45
N ILE A 100 6.35 11.45 -1.39
CA ILE A 100 7.07 12.72 -1.27
C ILE A 100 8.58 12.48 -1.31
N ALA A 101 9.11 11.50 -0.58
CA ALA A 101 10.53 11.14 -0.63
C ALA A 101 10.97 10.69 -2.04
N PHE A 102 10.11 9.94 -2.74
CA PHE A 102 10.36 9.48 -4.10
C PHE A 102 10.44 10.63 -5.12
N LEU A 103 9.59 11.64 -4.94
CA LEU A 103 9.56 12.86 -5.75
C LEU A 103 10.68 13.84 -5.37
N LYS A 104 11.02 13.98 -4.07
CA LYS A 104 12.18 14.76 -3.60
C LYS A 104 13.48 14.26 -4.23
N ALA A 105 13.63 12.94 -4.37
CA ALA A 105 14.81 12.35 -5.02
C ALA A 105 14.90 12.66 -6.53
N ASN A 106 13.77 12.77 -7.23
CA ASN A 106 13.72 13.21 -8.63
C ASN A 106 12.28 13.64 -9.02
N PRO A 107 12.01 14.95 -9.13
CA PRO A 107 10.66 15.45 -9.41
C PRO A 107 10.06 14.98 -10.75
N ASN A 108 10.89 14.62 -11.74
CA ASN A 108 10.41 14.09 -13.03
C ASN A 108 9.70 12.73 -12.91
N ARG A 109 9.85 12.05 -11.76
CA ARG A 109 9.13 10.81 -11.42
C ARG A 109 7.64 11.04 -11.18
N ILE A 110 7.16 12.28 -11.12
CA ILE A 110 5.72 12.59 -11.06
C ILE A 110 4.93 11.92 -12.20
N SER A 111 5.58 11.71 -13.36
CA SER A 111 5.03 10.96 -14.49
C SER A 111 4.63 9.50 -14.17
N MET A 112 5.22 8.91 -13.12
CA MET A 112 4.93 7.55 -12.65
C MET A 112 3.67 7.47 -11.79
N PHE A 113 3.10 8.60 -11.40
CA PHE A 113 1.86 8.68 -10.63
C PHE A 113 0.64 8.76 -11.56
N GLU A 114 -0.45 8.13 -11.12
CA GLU A 114 -1.78 8.18 -11.72
C GLU A 114 -2.58 9.37 -11.18
N SER A 115 -2.47 9.65 -9.87
CA SER A 115 -3.04 10.83 -9.21
C SER A 115 -2.12 11.34 -8.10
N TYR A 116 -2.20 12.64 -7.82
CA TYR A 116 -1.40 13.36 -6.84
C TYR A 116 -2.07 14.70 -6.51
N PRO A 117 -1.79 15.33 -5.35
CA PRO A 117 -2.36 16.62 -5.00
C PRO A 117 -1.76 17.75 -5.87
N GLU A 118 -2.54 18.80 -6.16
CA GLU A 118 -2.08 19.92 -7.00
C GLU A 118 -0.85 20.63 -6.40
N ASN A 119 -0.79 20.75 -5.08
CA ASN A 119 0.30 21.37 -4.33
C ASN A 119 1.49 20.42 -4.09
N TRP A 120 1.65 19.34 -4.85
CA TRP A 120 2.73 18.37 -4.66
C TRP A 120 4.13 18.99 -4.76
N MET A 121 4.30 20.03 -5.58
CA MET A 121 5.57 20.76 -5.70
C MET A 121 5.95 21.43 -4.37
N ASP A 122 4.99 22.02 -3.67
CA ASP A 122 5.23 22.62 -2.35
C ASP A 122 5.59 21.55 -1.31
N LEU A 123 4.96 20.37 -1.39
CA LEU A 123 5.24 19.24 -0.48
C LEU A 123 6.66 18.68 -0.61
N ILE A 124 7.30 18.85 -1.78
CA ILE A 124 8.68 18.42 -1.99
C ILE A 124 9.71 19.52 -1.75
N GLN A 125 9.27 20.76 -1.54
CA GLN A 125 10.12 21.96 -1.39
C GLN A 125 10.65 22.20 0.03
N ASP A 126 10.50 21.28 0.99
CA ASP A 126 11.06 21.47 2.35
C ASP A 126 12.61 21.58 2.33
N ASN A 127 13.07 22.83 2.36
CA ASN A 127 14.37 23.40 2.75
C ASN A 127 15.65 22.82 2.12
N GLU A 128 16.04 23.35 0.95
CA GLU A 128 17.45 23.56 0.57
C GLU A 128 18.12 24.66 1.44
N LYS A 129 18.05 24.53 2.77
CA LYS A 129 18.80 25.39 3.69
C LYS A 129 19.36 24.59 4.86
N GLU A 130 20.19 23.60 4.55
CA GLU A 130 21.20 23.07 5.47
C GLU A 130 22.19 22.29 4.61
N ASN A 131 23.17 23.02 4.05
CA ASN A 131 24.54 22.60 3.70
C ASN A 131 25.22 23.63 2.78
N GLU A 132 25.11 24.92 3.13
CA GLU A 132 26.19 25.88 2.90
C GLU A 132 26.59 26.34 4.30
N ASN A 133 27.66 25.73 4.84
CA ASN A 133 28.60 26.24 5.85
C ASN A 133 29.18 25.10 6.69
N GLU A 134 30.29 24.53 6.21
CA GLU A 134 31.58 24.51 6.94
C GLU A 134 32.73 24.18 5.99
#